data_AF-A0A3A6QEB7-F1
#
_entry.id   AF-A0A3A6QEB7-F1
#
_cell.length_a   1.000
_cell.length_b   1.000
_cell.length_c   1.000
_cell.angle_alpha   90.00
_cell.angle_beta   90.00
_cell.angle_gamma   90.00
#
_symmetry.space_group_name_H-M   'P 1'
#
loop_
_entity.id
_entity.type
_entity.pdbx_description
1 polymer ?
#
loop_
_entity_poly.entity_id
_entity_poly.type
_entity_poly.pdbx_seq_one_letter_code
_entity_poly.pdbx_strand_id
1 'polypeptide(L)'
;MSNSPDDDRLEELREQKRKELKQQQQGGEGDPAERQQAAQQQAEAQREAVLKKHLTDGARQRLNAVEMSKPQVAKQVKQQVVALAQSGRVQDRIDEQQMKELLKELQPDSKSYDIQHR
;
A
#
# COMPACT_ATOMS: atom_id res chain seq x y z
N MET A 1 46.45 1.66 41.79
CA MET A 1 45.12 1.85 41.17
C MET A 1 45.29 2.96 40.14
N SER A 2 45.50 2.61 38.88
CA SER A 2 45.60 3.58 37.77
C SER A 2 44.25 3.57 37.08
N ASN A 3 43.35 4.46 37.49
CA ASN A 3 42.20 4.79 36.66
C ASN A 3 42.73 5.79 35.63
N SER A 4 43.19 5.26 34.50
CA SER A 4 43.71 6.11 33.43
C SER A 4 42.53 6.89 32.83
N PRO A 5 42.69 8.20 32.53
CA PRO A 5 41.63 9.04 31.97
C PRO A 5 41.08 8.54 30.61
N ASP A 6 41.72 7.54 30.00
CA ASP A 6 41.22 6.83 28.84
C ASP A 6 40.06 5.88 29.15
N ASP A 7 40.02 5.25 30.33
CA ASP A 7 38.89 4.37 30.74
C ASP A 7 37.62 5.20 30.97
N ASP A 8 37.74 6.35 31.63
CA ASP A 8 36.61 7.25 31.90
C ASP A 8 35.98 7.78 30.59
N ARG A 9 36.82 8.14 29.60
CA ARG A 9 36.35 8.54 28.26
C ARG A 9 35.69 7.40 27.49
N LEU A 10 36.16 6.17 27.69
CA LEU A 10 35.58 4.98 27.06
C LEU A 10 34.19 4.66 27.62
N GLU A 11 34.00 4.88 28.93
CA GLU A 11 32.72 4.73 29.60
C GLU A 11 31.72 5.80 29.18
N GLU A 12 32.13 7.07 29.11
CA GLU A 12 31.29 8.17 28.63
C GLU A 12 30.81 7.95 27.19
N LEU A 13 31.70 7.46 26.31
CA LEU A 13 31.34 7.14 24.93
C LEU A 13 30.33 5.98 24.88
N ARG A 14 30.47 4.99 25.78
CA ARG A 14 29.54 3.86 25.90
C ARG A 14 28.18 4.30 26.42
N GLU A 15 28.14 5.25 27.35
CA GLU A 15 26.91 5.85 27.86
C GLU A 15 26.21 6.71 26.81
N GLN A 16 26.94 7.56 26.09
CA GLN A 16 26.37 8.34 24.98
C GLN A 16 25.77 7.43 23.91
N LYS A 17 26.50 6.40 23.47
CA LYS A 17 25.98 5.43 22.50
C LYS A 17 24.74 4.71 23.03
N ARG A 18 24.73 4.35 24.32
CA ARG A 18 23.58 3.69 24.96
C ARG A 18 22.38 4.63 25.05
N LYS A 19 22.60 5.90 25.34
CA LYS A 19 21.57 6.94 25.41
C LYS A 19 21.00 7.25 24.03
N GLU A 20 21.84 7.32 23.01
CA GLU A 20 21.43 7.48 21.61
C GLU A 20 20.62 6.27 21.13
N LEU A 21 21.07 5.03 21.44
CA LEU A 21 20.31 3.81 21.12
C LEU A 21 18.97 3.77 21.85
N LYS A 22 18.95 4.19 23.12
CA LYS A 22 17.73 4.27 23.94
C LYS A 22 16.79 5.37 23.44
N GLN A 23 17.32 6.47 22.92
CA GLN A 23 16.55 7.58 22.35
C GLN A 23 16.04 7.23 20.94
N GLN A 24 16.77 6.43 20.17
CA GLN A 24 16.33 5.86 18.89
C GLN A 24 15.26 4.77 19.10
N GLN A 25 15.35 4.00 20.19
CA GLN A 25 14.29 3.08 20.62
C GLN A 25 13.05 3.84 21.16
N GLN A 26 13.24 4.88 21.97
CA GLN A 26 12.15 5.73 22.49
C GLN A 26 11.51 6.62 21.43
N GLY A 27 12.23 6.96 20.36
CA GLY A 27 11.67 7.60 19.16
C GLY A 27 10.88 6.64 18.26
N GLY A 28 10.86 5.34 18.58
CA GLY A 28 10.06 4.28 17.94
C GLY A 28 9.05 3.61 18.88
N GLU A 29 8.89 4.11 20.10
CA GLU A 29 7.85 3.72 21.07
C GLU A 29 6.57 4.52 20.82
N GLY A 30 6.11 4.51 19.56
CA GLY A 30 4.69 4.67 19.31
C GLY A 30 3.96 3.45 19.88
N ASP A 31 2.76 3.66 20.41
CA ASP A 31 1.87 2.64 20.96
C ASP A 31 1.91 1.35 20.09
N PRO A 32 1.72 0.12 20.62
CA PRO A 32 1.57 -1.07 19.76
C PRO A 32 0.53 -0.87 18.62
N ALA A 33 -0.43 0.04 18.80
CA ALA A 33 -1.33 0.54 17.77
C ALA A 33 -0.63 1.32 16.63
N GLU A 34 0.35 2.19 16.93
CA GLU A 34 1.13 2.94 15.93
C GLU A 34 2.04 2.03 15.10
N ARG A 35 2.65 0.99 15.71
CA ARG A 35 3.42 0.00 14.95
C ARG A 35 2.53 -0.79 13.98
N GLN A 36 1.31 -1.14 14.40
CA GLN A 36 0.33 -1.76 13.51
C GLN A 36 -0.14 -0.82 12.41
N GLN A 37 -0.36 0.47 12.72
CA GLN A 37 -0.72 1.47 11.73
C GLN A 37 0.40 1.72 10.71
N ALA A 38 1.66 1.81 11.16
CA ALA A 38 2.81 1.96 10.28
C ALA A 38 2.95 0.76 9.31
N ALA A 39 2.76 -0.47 9.82
CA ALA A 39 2.78 -1.66 8.97
C ALA A 39 1.63 -1.67 7.93
N GLN A 40 0.42 -1.23 8.33
CA GLN A 40 -0.72 -1.11 7.42
C GLN A 40 -0.48 -0.04 6.34
N GLN A 41 0.01 1.14 6.73
CA GLN A 41 0.33 2.22 5.81
C GLN A 41 1.42 1.82 4.82
N GLN A 42 2.44 1.09 5.26
CA GLN A 42 3.47 0.56 4.35
C GLN A 42 2.88 -0.42 3.34
N ALA A 43 1.99 -1.33 3.77
CA ALA A 43 1.33 -2.26 2.88
C ALA A 43 0.41 -1.55 1.86
N GLU A 44 -0.31 -0.52 2.29
CA GLU A 44 -1.14 0.30 1.41
C GLU A 44 -0.31 1.11 0.43
N ALA A 45 0.76 1.75 0.89
CA ALA A 45 1.68 2.49 0.04
C ALA A 45 2.31 1.61 -1.05
N GLN A 46 2.68 0.37 -0.70
CA GLN A 46 3.18 -0.60 -1.69
C GLN A 46 2.12 -0.96 -2.72
N ARG A 47 0.88 -1.23 -2.29
CA ARG A 47 -0.23 -1.50 -3.23
C ARG A 47 -0.50 -0.31 -4.14
N GLU A 48 -0.53 0.90 -3.59
CA GLU A 48 -0.70 2.12 -4.36
C GLU A 48 0.46 2.35 -5.34
N ALA A 49 1.69 2.04 -4.95
CA ALA A 49 2.85 2.15 -5.84
C ALA A 49 2.73 1.20 -7.04
N VAL A 50 2.27 -0.04 -6.82
CA VAL A 50 1.98 -0.99 -7.91
C VAL A 50 0.89 -0.41 -8.81
N LEU A 51 -0.23 0.04 -8.23
CA LEU A 51 -1.33 0.64 -8.99
C LEU A 51 -0.85 1.86 -9.81
N LYS A 52 -0.03 2.75 -9.25
CA LYS A 52 0.52 3.92 -9.96
C LYS A 52 1.42 3.54 -11.12
N LYS A 53 2.18 2.44 -11.02
CA LYS A 53 3.04 1.96 -12.11
C LYS A 53 2.25 1.31 -13.25
N HIS A 54 1.16 0.63 -12.92
CA HIS A 54 0.38 -0.17 -13.85
C HIS A 54 -0.91 0.49 -14.33
N LEU A 55 -1.31 1.64 -13.79
CA LEU A 55 -2.49 2.39 -14.23
C LEU A 55 -2.07 3.73 -14.86
N THR A 56 -2.72 4.08 -15.96
CA THR A 56 -2.68 5.43 -16.51
C THR A 56 -3.43 6.44 -15.64
N ASP A 57 -3.24 7.73 -15.87
CA ASP A 57 -3.93 8.80 -15.15
C ASP A 57 -5.45 8.72 -15.34
N GLY A 58 -5.91 8.43 -16.56
CA GLY A 58 -7.33 8.23 -16.87
C GLY A 58 -7.92 7.00 -16.17
N ALA A 59 -7.19 5.88 -16.14
CA ALA A 59 -7.61 4.68 -15.41
C ALA A 59 -7.74 4.95 -13.89
N ARG A 60 -6.79 5.68 -13.31
CA ARG A 60 -6.83 6.08 -11.89
C ARG A 60 -8.02 6.98 -11.58
N GLN A 61 -8.31 7.96 -12.44
CA GLN A 61 -9.48 8.82 -12.28
C GLN A 61 -10.78 8.02 -12.34
N ARG A 62 -10.90 7.07 -13.27
CA ARG A 62 -12.07 6.17 -13.33
C ARG A 62 -12.23 5.32 -12.09
N LEU A 63 -11.14 4.71 -11.63
CA LEU A 63 -11.14 3.90 -10.44
C LEU A 63 -11.58 4.72 -9.21
N ASN A 64 -11.05 5.94 -9.05
CA ASN A 64 -11.45 6.85 -7.97
C ASN A 64 -12.93 7.25 -8.05
N ALA A 65 -13.45 7.56 -9.24
CA ALA A 65 -14.86 7.88 -9.43
C ALA A 65 -15.79 6.69 -9.05
N VAL A 66 -15.38 5.47 -9.39
CA VAL A 66 -16.13 4.27 -8.97
C VAL A 66 -15.94 3.99 -7.49
N GLU A 67 -14.76 4.24 -6.91
CA GLU A 67 -14.54 4.07 -5.48
C GLU A 67 -15.48 4.94 -4.64
N MET A 68 -15.73 6.18 -5.07
CA MET A 68 -16.68 7.07 -4.42
C MET A 68 -18.13 6.60 -4.50
N SER A 69 -18.52 5.92 -5.58
CA SER A 69 -19.92 5.48 -5.78
C SER A 69 -20.17 4.04 -5.32
N LYS A 70 -19.21 3.15 -5.53
CA LYS A 70 -19.26 1.70 -5.31
C LYS A 70 -17.90 1.20 -4.81
N PRO A 71 -17.57 1.43 -3.52
CA PRO A 71 -16.27 1.06 -2.95
C PRO A 71 -15.98 -0.45 -3.01
N GLN A 72 -17.02 -1.30 -2.96
CA GLN A 72 -16.88 -2.76 -3.07
C GLN A 72 -16.33 -3.18 -4.44
N VAL A 73 -16.86 -2.61 -5.52
CA VAL A 73 -16.41 -2.89 -6.89
C VAL A 73 -14.98 -2.37 -7.08
N ALA A 74 -14.69 -1.15 -6.62
CA ALA A 74 -13.35 -0.59 -6.71
C ALA A 74 -12.30 -1.44 -5.96
N LYS A 75 -12.66 -1.99 -4.79
CA LYS A 75 -11.77 -2.90 -4.04
C LYS A 75 -11.47 -4.19 -4.81
N GLN A 76 -12.48 -4.80 -5.43
CA GLN A 76 -12.28 -5.99 -6.28
C GLN A 76 -11.40 -5.69 -7.48
N VAL A 77 -11.63 -4.57 -8.17
CA VAL A 77 -10.78 -4.12 -9.29
C VAL A 77 -9.34 -3.90 -8.84
N LYS A 78 -9.11 -3.20 -7.72
CA LYS A 78 -7.76 -2.98 -7.16
C LYS A 78 -7.04 -4.31 -6.92
N GLN A 79 -7.72 -5.30 -6.34
CA GLN A 79 -7.15 -6.64 -6.11
C GLN A 79 -6.82 -7.34 -7.43
N GLN A 80 -7.73 -7.30 -8.41
CA GLN A 80 -7.51 -7.91 -9.73
C GLN A 80 -6.32 -7.28 -10.46
N VAL A 81 -6.22 -5.95 -10.46
CA VAL A 81 -5.10 -5.22 -11.09
C VAL A 81 -3.78 -5.57 -10.42
N VAL A 82 -3.74 -5.64 -9.08
CA VAL A 82 -2.53 -6.06 -8.35
C VAL A 82 -2.16 -7.50 -8.69
N ALA A 83 -3.12 -8.41 -8.74
CA ALA A 83 -2.87 -9.81 -9.10
C ALA A 83 -2.35 -9.95 -10.54
N LEU A 84 -2.93 -9.20 -11.49
CA LEU A 84 -2.47 -9.17 -12.87
C LEU A 84 -1.05 -8.61 -12.97
N ALA A 85 -0.76 -7.53 -12.25
CA ALA A 85 0.58 -6.92 -12.19
C ALA A 85 1.62 -7.88 -11.60
N GLN A 86 1.30 -8.54 -10.49
CA GLN A 86 2.17 -9.55 -9.86
C GLN A 86 2.42 -10.76 -10.76
N SER A 87 1.42 -11.16 -11.55
CA SER A 87 1.56 -12.27 -12.51
C SER A 87 2.37 -11.92 -13.76
N GLY A 88 2.77 -10.65 -13.94
CA GLY A 88 3.47 -10.19 -15.14
C GLY A 88 2.62 -10.17 -16.41
N ARG A 89 1.31 -10.41 -16.30
CA ARG A 89 0.36 -10.38 -17.43
C ARG A 89 -0.02 -8.97 -17.85
N VAL A 90 0.29 -7.97 -17.03
CA VAL A 90 0.15 -6.54 -17.37
C VAL A 90 1.37 -6.16 -18.19
N GLN A 91 1.29 -6.37 -19.50
CA GLN A 91 2.35 -6.02 -20.46
C GLN A 91 2.57 -4.51 -20.55
N ASP A 92 1.49 -3.73 -20.48
CA ASP A 92 1.48 -2.27 -20.51
C ASP A 92 0.60 -1.68 -19.40
N ARG A 93 0.61 -0.36 -19.26
CA ARG A 93 -0.27 0.34 -18.31
C ARG A 93 -1.73 0.18 -18.73
N ILE A 94 -2.60 -0.15 -17.78
CA ILE A 94 -4.05 -0.19 -17.97
C ILE A 94 -4.55 1.22 -18.23
N ASP A 95 -5.19 1.39 -19.39
CA ASP A 95 -5.77 2.66 -19.81
C ASP A 95 -7.21 2.87 -19.28
N GLU A 96 -7.80 4.03 -19.58
CA GLU A 96 -9.18 4.33 -19.17
C GLU A 96 -10.20 3.34 -19.75
N GLN A 97 -9.99 2.85 -20.98
CA GLN A 97 -10.95 1.98 -21.67
C GLN A 97 -10.90 0.58 -21.08
N GLN A 98 -9.71 0.02 -20.90
CA GLN A 98 -9.49 -1.26 -20.23
C GLN A 98 -10.01 -1.24 -18.78
N MET A 99 -9.82 -0.12 -18.07
CA MET A 99 -10.39 0.06 -16.73
C MET A 99 -11.92 0.02 -16.75
N LYS A 100 -12.57 0.65 -17.74
CA LYS A 100 -14.04 0.57 -17.88
C LYS A 100 -14.51 -0.85 -18.17
N GLU A 101 -13.79 -1.61 -18.99
CA GLU A 101 -14.13 -3.00 -19.29
C GLU A 101 -14.04 -3.87 -18.03
N LEU A 102 -12.95 -3.77 -17.28
CA LEU A 102 -12.78 -4.45 -15.98
C LEU A 102 -13.90 -4.09 -14.99
N LEU A 103 -14.26 -2.81 -14.94
CA LEU A 103 -15.35 -2.32 -14.08
C LEU A 103 -16.72 -2.84 -14.50
N LYS A 104 -16.96 -3.02 -15.81
CA LYS A 104 -18.20 -3.59 -16.34
C LYS A 104 -18.29 -5.08 -16.08
N GLU A 105 -17.20 -5.83 -16.23
CA GLU A 105 -17.19 -7.28 -15.97
C GLU A 105 -17.45 -7.59 -14.48
N LEU A 106 -16.92 -6.75 -13.59
CA LEU A 106 -17.09 -6.88 -12.14
C LEU A 106 -18.39 -6.28 -11.61
N GLN A 107 -19.08 -5.44 -12.39
CA GLN A 107 -20.47 -5.10 -12.12
C GLN A 107 -21.32 -6.17 -12.80
N PRO A 108 -21.85 -7.16 -12.07
CA PRO A 108 -22.92 -7.96 -12.65
C PRO A 108 -24.02 -6.97 -12.99
N ASP A 109 -24.25 -6.77 -14.28
CA ASP A 109 -25.49 -6.19 -14.75
C ASP A 109 -26.58 -7.06 -14.12
N SER A 110 -27.28 -6.52 -13.13
CA SER A 110 -28.62 -6.96 -12.77
C SER A 110 -29.57 -6.61 -13.93
N LYS A 111 -29.26 -7.18 -15.09
CA LYS A 111 -30.07 -7.19 -16.30
C LYS A 111 -30.12 -8.63 -16.78
N SER A 112 -30.63 -9.50 -15.93
CA SER A 112 -31.39 -10.66 -16.40
C SER A 112 -32.63 -10.13 -17.12
N TYR A 113 -32.47 -9.72 -18.39
CA TYR A 113 -33.59 -9.69 -19.33
C TYR A 113 -33.51 -11.00 -20.10
N ASP A 114 -34.06 -12.04 -19.48
CA ASP A 114 -34.46 -13.23 -20.20
C ASP A 114 -35.68 -12.84 -21.05
N ILE A 115 -35.42 -12.40 -22.28
CA ILE A 115 -36.45 -12.23 -23.31
C ILE A 115 -36.19 -13.32 -24.34
N GLN A 116 -36.56 -14.54 -24.00
CA GLN A 116 -36.81 -15.58 -24.99
C GLN A 116 -38.12 -15.26 -25.71
N HIS A 117 -37.99 -14.79 -26.95
CA HIS A 117 -39.09 -14.68 -27.89
C HIS A 117 -38.84 -15.69 -29.01
N ARG A 118 -39.50 -16.84 -28.94
CA ARG A 118 -40.12 -17.57 -30.06
C ARG A 118 -40.76 -18.86 -29.57
#